data_AF-A0A5C8LUE9-F1
#
_entry.id   AF-A0A5C8LUE9-F1
#
_cell.length_a   1.000
_cell.length_b   1.000
_cell.length_c   1.000
_cell.angle_alpha   90.00
_cell.angle_beta   90.00
_cell.angle_gamma   90.00
#
_symmetry.space_group_name_H-M   'P 1'
#
loop_
_entity.id
_entity.type
_entity.pdbx_description
1 polymer ?
#
loop_
_entity_poly.entity_id
_entity_poly.type
_entity_poly.pdbx_seq_one_letter_code
_entity_poly.pdbx_strand_id
1 'polypeptide(L)'
;MNKMVLLSGWMVALVVGIGTIVHADPRLEEVKAYINHDLKLKLNGVQTSIETITYNDTTYVPIRSLSEQLNVQVGWDGSTTTVDLTPNKWIAFDNEQSQSMISNGYTIQAPLWIDSIRYDVLTKQDVERAIQQGNLDQGTMSAVIIQYMIQDENLHKLHEEIARIEVMKKENVHPLDRAKVLAEQDGLVYLVKTISTNPFIPTNVDYESYEALALHLSHQGYYFKLL
;
A
#
# COMPACT_ATOMS: atom_id res chain seq x y z
N MET A 1 71.39 -20.33 -56.06
CA MET A 1 72.59 -19.57 -55.64
C MET A 1 72.19 -18.10 -55.57
N ASN A 2 72.35 -17.50 -54.38
CA ASN A 2 71.73 -16.25 -53.89
C ASN A 2 72.09 -14.96 -54.67
N LYS A 3 71.22 -13.93 -54.56
CA LYS A 3 71.53 -12.68 -53.84
C LYS A 3 70.26 -11.90 -53.43
N MET A 4 70.30 -11.41 -52.19
CA MET A 4 69.31 -10.64 -51.42
C MET A 4 69.30 -9.16 -51.80
N VAL A 5 68.20 -8.45 -51.50
CA VAL A 5 68.23 -7.11 -50.89
C VAL A 5 67.11 -7.01 -49.83
N LEU A 6 67.52 -6.61 -48.61
CA LEU A 6 66.73 -6.25 -47.43
C LEU A 6 66.38 -4.75 -47.45
N LEU A 7 65.31 -4.34 -46.73
CA LEU A 7 65.23 -3.21 -45.77
C LEU A 7 63.74 -2.93 -45.44
N SER A 8 63.22 -3.38 -44.29
CA SER A 8 63.14 -2.67 -42.98
C SER A 8 61.80 -1.94 -42.81
N GLY A 9 60.84 -2.50 -42.07
CA GLY A 9 60.56 -2.17 -40.65
C GLY A 9 59.13 -1.61 -40.57
N TRP A 10 58.30 -1.80 -39.56
CA TRP A 10 58.53 -1.96 -38.13
C TRP A 10 57.50 -2.91 -37.51
N MET A 11 58.01 -3.74 -36.60
CA MET A 11 57.28 -4.45 -35.57
C MET A 11 56.66 -3.44 -34.60
N VAL A 12 55.35 -3.50 -34.33
CA VAL A 12 54.81 -2.98 -33.07
C VAL A 12 54.25 -4.17 -32.30
N ALA A 13 54.84 -4.33 -31.11
CA ALA A 13 54.64 -5.43 -30.20
C ALA A 13 53.18 -5.49 -29.72
N LEU A 14 52.59 -6.68 -29.83
CA LEU A 14 51.32 -7.04 -29.21
C LEU A 14 51.61 -7.30 -27.74
N VAL A 15 51.45 -6.27 -26.91
CA VAL A 15 51.50 -6.42 -25.45
C VAL A 15 50.31 -7.28 -25.02
N VAL A 16 50.59 -8.54 -24.71
CA VAL A 16 49.63 -9.44 -24.04
C VAL A 16 49.51 -8.94 -22.60
N GLY A 17 48.52 -8.11 -22.34
CA GLY A 17 48.07 -7.84 -20.98
C GLY A 17 47.42 -9.10 -20.44
N ILE A 18 48.11 -9.82 -19.55
CA ILE A 18 47.46 -10.84 -18.71
C ILE A 18 46.63 -10.08 -17.69
N GLY A 19 45.42 -9.70 -18.10
CA GLY A 19 44.37 -9.37 -17.15
C GLY A 19 43.97 -10.67 -16.49
N THR A 20 44.28 -10.84 -15.20
CA THR A 20 43.63 -11.87 -14.40
C THR A 20 42.13 -11.62 -14.48
N ILE A 21 41.40 -12.50 -15.18
CA ILE A 21 39.94 -12.48 -15.13
C ILE A 21 39.59 -12.85 -13.69
N VAL A 22 39.18 -11.86 -12.91
CA VAL A 22 38.52 -12.09 -11.63
C VAL A 22 37.16 -12.68 -12.01
N HIS A 23 37.06 -14.01 -12.03
CA HIS A 23 35.76 -14.67 -12.07
C HIS A 23 35.07 -14.38 -10.74
N ALA A 24 34.20 -13.37 -10.74
CA ALA A 24 33.14 -13.33 -9.74
C ALA A 24 32.33 -14.61 -9.98
N ASP A 25 32.36 -15.54 -9.03
CA ASP A 25 31.47 -16.70 -9.02
C ASP A 25 30.03 -16.16 -9.03
N PRO A 26 29.31 -16.20 -10.15
CA PRO A 26 27.94 -15.78 -10.14
C PRO A 26 27.22 -16.98 -9.53
N ARG A 27 26.88 -16.91 -8.25
CA ARG A 27 25.98 -17.85 -7.55
C ARG A 27 24.56 -17.88 -8.16
N LEU A 28 24.40 -17.45 -9.40
CA LEU A 28 23.17 -17.29 -10.15
C LEU A 28 23.31 -18.14 -11.41
N GLU A 29 22.48 -19.18 -11.48
CA GLU A 29 22.31 -19.98 -12.70
C GLU A 29 21.21 -19.37 -13.55
N GLU A 30 21.46 -19.27 -14.85
CA GLU A 30 20.43 -18.84 -15.80
C GLU A 30 19.38 -19.95 -15.95
N VAL A 31 18.11 -19.61 -15.73
CA VAL A 31 16.98 -20.52 -15.93
C VAL A 31 16.05 -19.99 -17.01
N LYS A 32 15.53 -20.91 -17.85
CA LYS A 32 14.45 -20.61 -18.80
C LYS A 32 13.12 -20.99 -18.17
N ALA A 33 12.27 -20.01 -17.91
CA ALA A 33 10.95 -20.19 -17.30
C ALA A 33 9.83 -19.66 -18.21
N TYR A 34 8.61 -20.11 -17.97
CA TYR A 34 7.40 -19.63 -18.66
C TYR A 34 6.60 -18.74 -17.71
N ILE A 35 6.03 -17.65 -18.23
CA ILE A 35 4.99 -16.91 -17.50
C ILE A 35 3.70 -17.75 -17.54
N ASN A 36 3.10 -17.98 -16.37
CA ASN A 36 1.91 -18.79 -16.22
C ASN A 36 0.71 -17.88 -15.90
N HIS A 37 -0.15 -17.68 -16.91
CA HIS A 37 -1.39 -16.91 -16.80
C HIS A 37 -2.61 -17.77 -16.43
N ASP A 38 -2.45 -19.09 -16.39
CA ASP A 38 -3.57 -20.03 -16.17
C ASP A 38 -3.77 -20.38 -14.70
N LEU A 39 -2.80 -20.06 -13.84
CA LEU A 39 -2.91 -20.30 -12.41
C LEU A 39 -4.04 -19.48 -11.79
N LYS A 40 -4.99 -20.18 -11.16
CA LYS A 40 -6.07 -19.56 -10.38
C LYS A 40 -5.73 -19.63 -8.89
N LEU A 41 -5.19 -18.56 -8.35
CA LEU A 41 -4.92 -18.46 -6.91
C LEU A 41 -6.17 -17.97 -6.18
N LYS A 42 -6.50 -18.61 -5.05
CA LYS A 42 -7.60 -18.18 -4.18
C LYS A 42 -7.07 -17.88 -2.79
N LEU A 43 -7.34 -16.67 -2.30
CA LEU A 43 -7.08 -16.29 -0.92
C LEU A 43 -8.43 -16.17 -0.20
N ASN A 44 -8.61 -16.90 0.90
CA ASN A 44 -9.87 -16.94 1.65
C ASN A 44 -11.10 -17.24 0.76
N GLY A 45 -10.93 -18.09 -0.25
CA GLY A 45 -11.98 -18.45 -1.21
C GLY A 45 -12.20 -17.46 -2.35
N VAL A 46 -11.59 -16.27 -2.32
CA VAL A 46 -11.67 -15.24 -3.36
C VAL A 46 -10.52 -15.41 -4.34
N GLN A 47 -10.82 -15.45 -5.63
CA GLN A 47 -9.80 -15.54 -6.68
C GLN A 47 -9.03 -14.22 -6.78
N THR A 48 -7.69 -14.29 -6.79
CA THR A 48 -6.80 -13.16 -7.00
C THR A 48 -5.87 -13.41 -8.18
N SER A 49 -5.39 -12.33 -8.80
CA SER A 49 -4.50 -12.36 -9.95
C SER A 49 -3.09 -12.02 -9.49
N ILE A 50 -2.18 -13.00 -9.57
CA ILE A 50 -0.76 -12.82 -9.30
C ILE A 50 -0.01 -13.40 -10.50
N GLU A 51 0.91 -12.64 -11.06
CA GLU A 51 1.78 -13.15 -12.13
C GLU A 51 2.69 -14.23 -11.55
N THR A 52 2.70 -15.40 -12.18
CA THR A 52 3.53 -16.53 -11.71
C THR A 52 4.44 -17.02 -12.81
N ILE A 53 5.55 -17.64 -12.43
CA ILE A 53 6.45 -18.28 -13.37
C ILE A 53 6.42 -19.78 -13.14
N THR A 54 6.53 -20.57 -14.21
CA THR A 54 6.68 -22.02 -14.13
C THR A 54 8.05 -22.41 -14.67
N TYR A 55 8.81 -23.10 -13.84
CA TYR A 55 10.13 -23.61 -14.14
C TYR A 55 10.20 -25.08 -13.71
N ASN A 56 10.62 -25.98 -14.61
CA ASN A 56 10.68 -27.42 -14.38
C ASN A 56 9.41 -27.98 -13.71
N ASP A 57 8.26 -27.76 -14.35
CA ASP A 57 6.93 -28.20 -13.88
C ASP A 57 6.53 -27.70 -12.48
N THR A 58 7.28 -26.75 -11.92
CA THR A 58 6.99 -26.12 -10.62
C THR A 58 6.60 -24.66 -10.85
N THR A 59 5.43 -24.27 -10.36
CA THR A 59 4.97 -22.88 -10.40
C THR A 59 5.43 -22.12 -9.16
N TYR A 60 6.17 -21.05 -9.36
CA TYR A 60 6.64 -20.13 -8.33
C TYR A 60 5.75 -18.90 -8.27
N VAL A 61 5.30 -18.57 -7.06
CA VAL A 61 4.48 -17.39 -6.79
C VAL A 61 5.38 -16.31 -6.20
N PRO A 62 5.37 -15.08 -6.75
CA PRO A 62 6.11 -13.96 -6.17
C PRO A 62 5.65 -13.69 -4.75
N ILE A 63 6.56 -13.86 -3.79
CA ILE A 63 6.24 -13.68 -2.37
C ILE A 63 5.71 -12.28 -2.07
N ARG A 64 6.24 -11.23 -2.73
CA ARG A 64 5.80 -9.85 -2.53
C ARG A 64 4.32 -9.65 -2.86
N SER A 65 3.88 -10.10 -4.04
CA SER A 65 2.48 -10.00 -4.47
C SER A 65 1.54 -10.80 -3.57
N LEU A 66 1.98 -11.97 -3.09
CA LEU A 66 1.19 -12.76 -2.14
C LEU A 66 1.12 -12.10 -0.75
N SER A 67 2.24 -11.56 -0.27
CA SER A 67 2.34 -10.90 1.03
C SER A 67 1.52 -9.61 1.11
N GLU A 68 1.40 -8.85 0.03
CA GLU A 68 0.49 -7.69 -0.07
C GLU A 68 -0.96 -8.10 0.21
N GLN A 69 -1.41 -9.19 -0.41
CA GLN A 69 -2.77 -9.74 -0.20
C GLN A 69 -2.97 -10.27 1.22
N LEU A 70 -1.89 -10.76 1.86
CA LEU A 70 -1.88 -11.29 3.23
C LEU A 70 -1.60 -10.23 4.30
N ASN A 71 -1.38 -8.97 3.91
CA ASN A 71 -1.01 -7.89 4.80
C ASN A 71 0.25 -8.19 5.65
N VAL A 72 1.27 -8.73 4.99
CA VAL A 72 2.59 -9.04 5.53
C VAL A 72 3.63 -8.17 4.82
N GLN A 73 4.53 -7.54 5.57
CA GLN A 73 5.64 -6.78 5.01
C GLN A 73 6.75 -7.73 4.57
N VAL A 74 7.35 -7.47 3.40
CA VAL A 74 8.50 -8.20 2.89
C VAL A 74 9.74 -7.31 2.90
N GLY A 75 10.70 -7.63 3.76
CA GLY A 75 12.02 -7.01 3.82
C GLY A 75 13.09 -7.83 3.08
N TRP A 76 14.14 -7.17 2.59
CA TRP A 76 15.34 -7.81 2.05
C TRP A 76 16.59 -7.26 2.75
N ASP A 77 17.37 -8.14 3.37
CA ASP A 77 18.70 -7.83 3.87
C ASP A 77 19.76 -8.41 2.93
N GLY A 78 20.36 -7.56 2.12
CA GLY A 78 21.40 -7.95 1.17
C GLY A 78 22.72 -8.39 1.82
N SER A 79 22.96 -8.06 3.09
CA SER A 79 24.19 -8.46 3.79
C SER A 79 24.15 -9.93 4.24
N THR A 80 22.96 -10.41 4.62
CA THR A 80 22.72 -11.79 5.04
C THR A 80 22.01 -12.63 3.98
N THR A 81 21.63 -12.02 2.85
CA THR A 81 20.80 -12.64 1.80
C THR A 81 19.48 -13.18 2.34
N THR A 82 18.85 -12.42 3.25
CA THR A 82 17.65 -12.83 3.97
C THR A 82 16.41 -12.09 3.46
N VAL A 83 15.31 -12.83 3.30
CA VAL A 83 13.97 -12.24 3.13
C VAL A 83 13.25 -12.32 4.47
N ASP A 84 12.88 -11.16 5.01
CA ASP A 84 12.13 -11.06 6.26
C ASP A 84 10.64 -10.90 5.98
N LEU A 85 9.82 -11.73 6.63
CA LEU A 85 8.37 -11.62 6.61
C LEU A 85 7.90 -11.17 8.00
N THR A 86 7.44 -9.93 8.09
CA THR A 86 6.93 -9.38 9.35
C THR A 86 5.45 -9.07 9.20
N PRO A 87 4.60 -9.40 10.19
CA PRO A 87 3.24 -8.88 10.21
C PRO A 87 3.28 -7.36 10.05
N ASN A 88 2.41 -6.80 9.22
CA ASN A 88 2.36 -5.36 9.09
C ASN A 88 2.16 -4.73 10.48
N LYS A 89 3.05 -3.80 10.83
CA LYS A 89 2.80 -2.90 11.96
C LYS A 89 1.57 -2.09 11.60
N TRP A 90 0.62 -2.01 12.52
CA TRP A 90 -0.53 -1.15 12.37
C TRP A 90 -0.16 0.28 12.76
N ILE A 91 -0.91 1.26 12.25
CA ILE A 91 -0.88 2.61 12.79
C ILE A 91 -1.21 2.53 14.29
N ALA A 92 -0.40 3.18 15.11
CA ALA A 92 -0.63 3.28 16.54
C ALA A 92 -1.51 4.51 16.83
N PHE A 93 -2.57 4.29 17.60
CA PHE A 93 -3.42 5.36 18.13
C PHE A 93 -3.07 5.60 19.59
N ASP A 94 -3.24 6.82 20.07
CA ASP A 94 -3.06 7.09 21.49
C ASP A 94 -4.14 6.41 22.36
N ASN A 95 -3.96 6.48 23.68
CA ASN A 95 -4.86 5.83 24.63
C ASN A 95 -6.29 6.38 24.57
N GLU A 96 -6.46 7.69 24.34
CA GLU A 96 -7.77 8.33 24.30
C GLU A 96 -8.52 7.95 23.02
N GLN A 97 -7.84 8.02 21.88
CA GLN A 97 -8.34 7.57 20.59
C GLN A 97 -8.73 6.09 20.61
N SER A 98 -7.87 5.23 21.17
CA SER A 98 -8.14 3.80 21.31
C SER A 98 -9.36 3.53 22.17
N GLN A 99 -9.50 4.22 23.31
CA GLN A 99 -10.68 4.12 24.17
C GLN A 99 -11.94 4.64 23.48
N SER A 100 -11.84 5.73 22.71
CA SER A 100 -12.95 6.26 21.91
C SER A 100 -13.48 5.20 20.93
N MET A 101 -12.60 4.53 20.18
CA MET A 101 -13.03 3.47 19.25
C MET A 101 -13.61 2.25 19.99
N ILE A 102 -12.90 1.74 21.01
CA ILE A 102 -13.30 0.53 21.75
C ILE A 102 -14.66 0.72 22.43
N SER A 103 -14.89 1.90 23.04
CA SER A 103 -16.18 2.21 23.67
C SER A 103 -17.35 2.31 22.69
N ASN A 104 -17.06 2.43 21.38
CA ASN A 104 -18.03 2.44 20.29
C ASN A 104 -17.99 1.14 19.45
N GLY A 105 -17.39 0.07 19.96
CA GLY A 105 -17.48 -1.27 19.38
C GLY A 105 -16.64 -1.49 18.12
N TYR A 106 -15.60 -0.69 17.89
CA TYR A 106 -14.74 -0.84 16.71
C TYR A 106 -13.28 -0.52 16.98
N THR A 107 -12.44 -0.78 15.97
CA THR A 107 -11.05 -0.35 15.89
C THR A 107 -10.65 -0.12 14.43
N ILE A 108 -9.55 0.61 14.21
CA ILE A 108 -8.89 0.74 12.92
C ILE A 108 -7.61 -0.09 12.94
N GLN A 109 -7.46 -1.00 11.98
CA GLN A 109 -6.25 -1.80 11.78
C GLN A 109 -5.62 -1.45 10.43
N ALA A 110 -5.22 -0.20 10.28
CA ALA A 110 -4.60 0.30 9.04
C ALA A 110 -3.09 -0.01 9.04
N PRO A 111 -2.53 -0.59 7.96
CA PRO A 111 -1.10 -0.89 7.87
C PRO A 111 -0.23 0.38 7.85
N LEU A 112 0.94 0.31 8.49
CA LEU A 112 1.90 1.43 8.55
C LEU A 112 2.50 1.81 7.19
N TRP A 113 2.50 0.90 6.21
CA TRP A 113 3.06 1.18 4.88
C TRP A 113 2.22 2.16 4.05
N ILE A 114 0.98 2.46 4.46
CA ILE A 114 0.13 3.46 3.82
C ILE A 114 0.49 4.85 4.36
N ASP A 115 1.73 5.28 4.13
CA ASP A 115 2.32 6.49 4.70
C ASP A 115 1.65 7.80 4.23
N SER A 116 1.05 7.78 3.05
CA SER A 116 0.33 8.89 2.44
C SER A 116 -1.08 9.06 3.00
N ILE A 117 -1.49 8.22 3.97
CA ILE A 117 -2.79 8.29 4.62
C ILE A 117 -2.63 8.55 6.13
N ARG A 118 -3.41 9.51 6.62
CA ARG A 118 -3.57 9.81 8.04
C ARG A 118 -4.97 9.41 8.50
N TYR A 119 -5.02 8.71 9.63
CA TYR A 119 -6.27 8.39 10.32
C TYR A 119 -6.42 9.27 11.56
N ASP A 120 -7.37 10.19 11.50
CA ASP A 120 -7.72 11.07 12.61
C ASP A 120 -8.93 10.54 13.35
N VAL A 121 -8.66 9.76 14.40
CA VAL A 121 -9.69 9.34 15.35
C VAL A 121 -9.99 10.52 16.25
N LEU A 122 -11.24 11.00 16.20
CA LEU A 122 -11.66 12.15 16.99
C LEU A 122 -11.93 11.75 18.44
N THR A 123 -11.48 12.61 19.35
CA THR A 123 -11.88 12.56 20.76
C THR A 123 -13.36 12.91 20.89
N LYS A 124 -13.97 12.58 22.04
CA LYS A 124 -15.37 12.95 22.30
C LYS A 124 -15.59 14.46 22.17
N GLN A 125 -14.66 15.27 22.69
CA GLN A 125 -14.75 16.72 22.63
C GLN A 125 -14.65 17.24 21.19
N ASP A 126 -13.80 16.63 20.37
CA ASP A 126 -13.65 17.02 18.96
C ASP A 126 -14.85 16.61 18.12
N VAL A 127 -15.48 15.47 18.40
CA VAL A 127 -16.78 15.11 17.80
C VAL A 127 -17.84 16.15 18.13
N GLU A 128 -18.01 16.51 19.40
CA GLU A 128 -18.98 17.52 19.83
C GLU A 128 -18.73 18.87 19.14
N ARG A 129 -17.47 19.29 19.04
CA ARG A 129 -17.08 20.52 18.35
C ARG A 129 -17.38 20.46 16.84
N ALA A 130 -17.05 19.34 16.19
CA ALA A 130 -17.27 19.17 14.77
C ALA A 130 -18.76 19.12 14.42
N ILE A 131 -19.61 18.54 15.27
CA ILE A 131 -21.07 18.60 15.14
C ILE A 131 -21.57 20.05 15.23
N GLN A 132 -21.08 20.83 16.20
CA GLN A 132 -21.46 22.25 16.35
C GLN A 132 -21.05 23.11 15.15
N GLN A 133 -19.93 22.77 14.51
CA GLN A 133 -19.44 23.44 13.30
C GLN A 133 -20.15 22.97 12.03
N GLY A 134 -21.02 21.95 12.11
CA GLY A 134 -21.70 21.36 10.96
C GLY A 134 -20.80 20.47 10.09
N ASN A 135 -19.65 20.03 10.63
CA ASN A 135 -18.70 19.16 9.93
C ASN A 135 -19.04 17.67 10.07
N LEU A 136 -19.78 17.29 11.12
CA LEU A 136 -20.31 15.94 11.34
C LEU A 136 -21.82 15.98 11.49
N ASP A 137 -22.47 14.83 11.29
CA ASP A 137 -23.91 14.73 11.44
C ASP A 137 -24.33 14.81 12.90
N GLN A 138 -25.57 15.24 13.10
CA GLN A 138 -26.20 15.19 14.42
C GLN A 138 -26.31 13.75 14.90
N GLY A 139 -25.96 13.50 16.16
CA GLY A 139 -26.02 12.17 16.76
C GLY A 139 -24.79 11.30 16.52
N THR A 140 -23.77 11.79 15.81
CA THR A 140 -22.46 11.11 15.71
C THR A 140 -21.82 11.01 17.10
N MET A 141 -21.47 9.78 17.48
CA MET A 141 -20.89 9.43 18.78
C MET A 141 -19.37 9.26 18.71
N SER A 142 -18.87 8.81 17.56
CA SER A 142 -17.46 8.63 17.27
C SER A 142 -17.22 8.87 15.79
N ALA A 143 -16.06 9.40 15.44
CA ALA A 143 -15.70 9.62 14.05
C ALA A 143 -14.22 9.37 13.80
N VAL A 144 -13.93 8.87 12.60
CA VAL A 144 -12.58 8.74 12.06
C VAL A 144 -12.53 9.47 10.73
N ILE A 145 -11.65 10.46 10.61
CA ILE A 145 -11.39 11.17 9.36
C ILE A 145 -10.17 10.52 8.70
N ILE A 146 -10.31 10.11 7.45
CA ILE A 146 -9.24 9.47 6.68
C ILE A 146 -8.75 10.47 5.65
N GLN A 147 -7.51 10.90 5.79
CA GLN A 147 -6.94 12.00 5.03
C GLN A 147 -5.79 11.53 4.16
N TYR A 148 -5.79 11.94 2.90
CA TYR A 148 -4.64 11.87 2.00
C TYR A 148 -3.66 13.00 2.32
N MET A 149 -2.39 12.69 2.46
CA MET A 149 -1.30 13.65 2.64
C MET A 149 -0.83 14.13 1.26
N ILE A 150 -1.03 15.41 0.98
CA ILE A 150 -0.74 16.04 -0.32
C ILE A 150 0.78 16.12 -0.51
N GLN A 151 1.26 15.70 -1.67
CA GLN A 151 2.68 15.70 -2.03
C GLN A 151 3.07 16.95 -2.85
N ASP A 152 2.13 17.59 -3.54
CA ASP A 152 2.38 18.83 -4.28
C ASP A 152 2.65 20.01 -3.32
N GLU A 153 3.92 20.40 -3.21
CA GLU A 153 4.36 21.53 -2.39
C GLU A 153 3.79 22.88 -2.83
N ASN A 154 3.30 22.99 -4.08
CA ASN A 154 2.69 24.22 -4.59
C ASN A 154 1.25 24.39 -4.11
N LEU A 155 0.61 23.31 -3.65
CA LEU A 155 -0.67 23.40 -2.98
C LEU A 155 -0.42 23.90 -1.56
N HIS A 156 -0.99 25.06 -1.21
CA HIS A 156 -1.01 25.57 0.16
C HIS A 156 -1.98 24.78 1.06
N LYS A 157 -2.01 23.46 0.92
CA LYS A 157 -2.88 22.50 1.60
C LYS A 157 -2.07 21.23 1.84
N LEU A 158 -2.08 20.73 3.08
CA LEU A 158 -1.27 19.58 3.48
C LEU A 158 -1.99 18.24 3.34
N HIS A 159 -3.32 18.26 3.37
CA HIS A 159 -4.11 17.04 3.35
C HIS A 159 -5.48 17.26 2.73
N GLU A 160 -6.07 16.20 2.20
CA GLU A 160 -7.45 16.13 1.74
C GLU A 160 -8.19 14.98 2.45
N GLU A 161 -9.44 15.16 2.85
CA GLU A 161 -10.26 14.03 3.29
C GLU A 161 -10.58 13.10 2.10
N ILE A 162 -10.27 11.81 2.23
CA ILE A 162 -10.72 10.77 1.29
C ILE A 162 -12.10 10.28 1.69
N ALA A 163 -12.24 9.97 2.97
CA ALA A 163 -13.44 9.42 3.55
C ALA A 163 -13.49 9.75 5.04
N ARG A 164 -14.69 9.66 5.60
CA ARG A 164 -14.87 9.63 7.05
C ARG A 164 -15.83 8.54 7.45
N ILE A 165 -15.58 7.96 8.60
CA ILE A 165 -16.44 6.99 9.25
C ILE A 165 -17.10 7.69 10.42
N GLU A 166 -18.42 7.70 10.45
CA GLU A 166 -19.22 8.23 11.55
C GLU A 166 -20.00 7.08 12.19
N VAL A 167 -19.95 6.99 13.52
CA VAL A 167 -20.64 5.97 14.31
C VAL A 167 -21.79 6.64 15.04
N MET A 168 -22.98 6.08 14.90
CA MET A 168 -24.18 6.60 15.53
C MET A 168 -25.14 5.48 15.90
N LYS A 169 -26.09 5.78 16.79
CA LYS A 169 -27.17 4.86 17.07
C LYS A 169 -28.09 4.73 15.87
N LYS A 170 -28.63 3.53 15.67
CA LYS A 170 -29.52 3.23 14.54
C LYS A 170 -30.72 4.15 14.46
N GLU A 171 -31.30 4.54 15.61
CA GLU A 171 -32.41 5.49 15.66
C GLU A 171 -32.06 6.93 15.24
N ASN A 172 -30.78 7.28 15.19
CA ASN A 172 -30.29 8.60 14.81
C ASN A 172 -29.86 8.68 13.34
N VAL A 173 -29.83 7.56 12.60
CA VAL A 173 -29.42 7.54 11.18
C VAL A 173 -30.50 8.18 10.32
N HIS A 174 -30.15 9.22 9.55
CA HIS A 174 -31.11 9.89 8.69
C HIS A 174 -31.22 9.19 7.31
N PRO A 175 -32.44 8.96 6.77
CA PRO A 175 -32.64 8.24 5.51
C PRO A 175 -32.02 8.90 4.26
N LEU A 176 -31.69 10.20 4.35
CA LEU A 176 -31.12 10.98 3.25
C LEU A 176 -29.59 11.05 3.30
N ASP A 177 -28.95 10.39 4.27
CA ASP A 177 -27.51 10.33 4.32
C ASP A 177 -26.99 9.59 3.09
N ARG A 178 -26.20 10.31 2.28
CA ARG A 178 -25.45 9.73 1.15
C ARG A 178 -24.31 8.81 1.60
N ALA A 179 -24.34 8.38 2.86
CA ALA A 179 -23.36 7.50 3.46
C ALA A 179 -23.67 6.04 3.12
N LYS A 180 -22.62 5.24 2.95
CA LYS A 180 -22.72 3.79 2.83
C LYS A 180 -22.59 3.16 4.22
N VAL A 181 -23.43 2.19 4.53
CA VAL A 181 -23.28 1.40 5.76
C VAL A 181 -22.08 0.46 5.61
N LEU A 182 -21.06 0.62 6.46
CA LEU A 182 -19.95 -0.33 6.58
C LEU A 182 -20.36 -1.55 7.41
N ALA A 183 -21.06 -1.32 8.52
CA ALA A 183 -21.52 -2.36 9.41
C ALA A 183 -22.67 -1.87 10.32
N GLU A 184 -23.33 -2.83 10.97
CA GLU A 184 -24.26 -2.59 12.09
C GLU A 184 -23.98 -3.62 13.19
N GLN A 185 -23.88 -3.18 14.44
CA GLN A 185 -23.68 -4.06 15.60
C GLN A 185 -24.23 -3.38 16.87
N ASP A 186 -24.90 -4.13 17.74
CA ASP A 186 -25.38 -3.66 19.05
C ASP A 186 -26.19 -2.35 19.05
N GLY A 187 -26.97 -2.13 17.99
CA GLY A 187 -27.78 -0.91 17.82
C GLY A 187 -26.98 0.31 17.34
N LEU A 188 -25.70 0.14 17.03
CA LEU A 188 -24.86 1.12 16.35
C LEU A 188 -24.81 0.84 14.85
N VAL A 189 -24.68 1.91 14.08
CA VAL A 189 -24.49 1.90 12.62
C VAL A 189 -23.20 2.66 12.32
N TYR A 190 -22.36 2.05 11.49
CA TYR A 190 -21.06 2.56 11.10
C TYR A 190 -21.17 3.03 9.66
N LEU A 191 -21.20 4.34 9.46
CA LEU A 191 -21.46 4.98 8.18
C LEU A 191 -20.17 5.49 7.59
N VAL A 192 -19.86 5.13 6.35
CA VAL A 192 -18.77 5.75 5.59
C VAL A 192 -19.31 6.78 4.61
N LYS A 193 -18.71 7.96 4.63
CA LYS A 193 -18.93 9.02 3.66
C LYS A 193 -17.65 9.23 2.88
N THR A 194 -17.71 8.97 1.57
CA THR A 194 -16.59 9.17 0.66
C THR A 194 -16.71 10.51 -0.04
N ILE A 195 -15.59 11.20 -0.25
CA ILE A 195 -15.59 12.35 -1.16
C ILE A 195 -15.77 11.83 -2.59
N SER A 196 -16.88 12.19 -3.22
CA SER A 196 -17.32 11.59 -4.49
C SER A 196 -16.51 12.00 -5.72
N THR A 197 -15.53 12.89 -5.58
CA THR A 197 -14.74 13.45 -6.67
C THR A 197 -13.31 13.69 -6.25
N ASN A 198 -12.35 13.27 -7.08
CA ASN A 198 -10.94 13.65 -6.92
C ASN A 198 -10.84 15.19 -6.95
N PRO A 199 -10.28 15.84 -5.91
CA PRO A 199 -10.16 17.30 -5.88
C PRO A 199 -9.03 17.82 -6.76
N PHE A 200 -8.13 16.93 -7.21
CA PHE A 200 -6.97 17.30 -8.00
C PHE A 200 -7.33 17.32 -9.49
N ILE A 201 -6.68 18.20 -10.24
CA ILE A 201 -6.75 18.16 -11.70
C ILE A 201 -5.88 17.00 -12.24
N PRO A 202 -6.20 16.39 -13.39
CA PRO A 202 -5.45 15.25 -13.94
C PRO A 202 -3.95 15.45 -14.15
N THR A 203 -3.49 16.70 -14.22
CA THR A 203 -2.06 17.05 -14.37
C THR A 203 -1.34 17.23 -13.05
N ASN A 204 -2.04 17.15 -11.91
CA ASN A 204 -1.44 17.27 -10.59
C ASN A 204 -0.73 15.97 -10.20
N VAL A 205 0.39 16.07 -9.49
CA VAL A 205 1.21 14.92 -9.06
C VAL A 205 0.48 13.97 -8.11
N ASP A 206 -0.52 14.46 -7.38
CA ASP A 206 -1.32 13.68 -6.43
C ASP A 206 -2.52 12.98 -7.08
N TYR A 207 -2.84 13.28 -8.35
CA TYR A 207 -4.09 12.84 -8.97
C TYR A 207 -4.26 11.32 -8.97
N GLU A 208 -3.30 10.59 -9.57
CA GLU A 208 -3.38 9.13 -9.71
C GLU A 208 -3.25 8.43 -8.35
N SER A 209 -2.34 8.89 -7.50
CA SER A 209 -2.10 8.34 -6.16
C SER A 209 -3.34 8.47 -5.27
N TYR A 210 -4.02 9.61 -5.31
CA TYR A 210 -5.26 9.83 -4.58
C TYR A 210 -6.37 8.86 -5.04
N GLU A 211 -6.58 8.69 -6.35
CA GLU A 211 -7.57 7.75 -6.89
C GLU A 211 -7.26 6.31 -6.51
N ALA A 212 -6.01 5.90 -6.67
CA ALA A 212 -5.56 4.55 -6.36
C ALA A 212 -5.78 4.22 -4.87
N LEU A 213 -5.39 5.14 -3.97
CA LEU A 213 -5.57 4.95 -2.53
C LEU A 213 -7.03 5.00 -2.12
N ALA A 214 -7.83 5.93 -2.65
CA ALA A 214 -9.26 5.99 -2.36
C ALA A 214 -9.99 4.68 -2.75
N LEU A 215 -9.66 4.14 -3.92
CA LEU A 215 -10.19 2.86 -4.39
C LEU A 215 -9.72 1.69 -3.51
N HIS A 216 -8.42 1.65 -3.19
CA HIS A 216 -7.83 0.63 -2.33
C HIS A 216 -8.50 0.61 -0.95
N LEU A 217 -8.61 1.77 -0.29
CA LEU A 217 -9.24 1.89 1.02
C LEU A 217 -10.70 1.41 0.99
N SER A 218 -11.45 1.76 -0.04
CA SER A 218 -12.83 1.29 -0.23
C SER A 218 -12.92 -0.24 -0.31
N HIS A 219 -12.01 -0.89 -1.05
CA HIS A 219 -11.95 -2.35 -1.15
C HIS A 219 -11.56 -3.04 0.15
N GLN A 220 -10.74 -2.40 0.97
CA GLN A 220 -10.31 -2.93 2.28
C GLN A 220 -11.28 -2.58 3.42
N GLY A 221 -12.46 -2.02 3.11
CA GLY A 221 -13.40 -1.56 4.13
C GLY A 221 -12.78 -0.51 5.06
N TYR A 222 -11.87 0.32 4.53
CA TYR A 222 -11.14 1.37 5.22
C TYR A 222 -10.30 0.88 6.42
N TYR A 223 -10.00 -0.43 6.46
CA TYR A 223 -9.37 -1.09 7.60
C TYR A 223 -10.16 -0.96 8.91
N PHE A 224 -11.47 -0.72 8.78
CA PHE A 224 -12.41 -0.73 9.88
C PHE A 224 -12.68 -2.16 10.33
N LYS A 225 -12.69 -2.38 11.65
CA LYS A 225 -12.96 -3.68 12.25
C LYS A 225 -13.89 -3.56 13.45
N LEU A 226 -14.95 -4.36 13.47
CA LEU A 226 -15.81 -4.54 14.64
C LEU A 226 -15.11 -5.33 15.75
N LEU A 227 -15.46 -5.02 17.00
CA LEU A 227 -14.98 -5.72 18.19
C LEU A 227 -16.01 -6.72 18.73
#